data_AF-A0A1T4WL22-F1
#
_entry.id   AF-A0A1T4WL22-F1
#
_cell.length_a   1.000
_cell.length_b   1.000
_cell.length_c   1.000
_cell.angle_alpha   90.00
_cell.angle_beta   90.00
_cell.angle_gamma   90.00
#
_symmetry.space_group_name_H-M   'P 1'
#
loop_
_entity.id
_entity.type
_entity.pdbx_description
1 polymer ?
#
loop_
_entity_poly.entity_id
_entity_poly.type
_entity_poly.pdbx_seq_one_letter_code
_entity_poly.pdbx_strand_id
1 'polypeptide(L)'
;MFDNPFRPEGWEQTDFFLDMNNNHIPDNMDFTIDFDNNGIPDSHDLFFDMDHDGIPDSHDDFIDLDHNGIHDHNDMFLDMDHDGIPDIHDSFVDLDHNGVNDGVVE
;
A
#
# COMPACT_ATOMS: atom_id res chain seq x y z
N MET A 1 11.36 10.29 5.25
CA MET A 1 11.01 9.01 5.90
C MET A 1 9.65 8.74 5.32
N PHE A 2 9.58 7.80 4.39
CA PHE A 2 8.34 7.58 3.65
C PHE A 2 7.36 6.95 4.65
N ASP A 3 6.32 7.69 5.01
CA ASP A 3 5.20 7.10 5.71
C ASP A 3 4.47 6.29 4.64
N ASN A 4 4.52 4.96 4.79
CA ASN A 4 3.87 4.06 3.87
C ASN A 4 2.37 4.45 3.83
N PRO A 5 1.77 4.74 2.65
CA PRO A 5 0.36 5.14 2.56
C PRO A 5 -0.58 4.07 3.12
N PHE A 6 -0.18 2.80 3.08
CA PHE A 6 -0.89 1.68 3.70
C PHE A 6 -0.76 1.61 5.22
N ARG A 7 0.22 2.32 5.80
CA ARG A 7 0.60 2.24 7.22
C ARG A 7 0.97 3.62 7.75
N PRO A 8 -0.01 4.53 7.89
CA PRO A 8 0.21 5.82 8.51
C PRO A 8 0.85 5.67 9.89
N GLU A 9 1.47 6.73 10.40
CA GLU A 9 2.09 6.71 11.73
C GLU A 9 1.09 6.24 12.79
N GLY A 10 1.39 5.12 13.46
CA GLY A 10 0.49 4.48 14.44
C GLY A 10 -0.34 3.30 13.92
N TRP A 11 -0.18 2.90 12.66
CA TRP A 11 -0.87 1.73 12.11
C TRP A 11 -0.29 0.42 12.65
N GLU A 12 -1.16 -0.44 13.17
CA GLU A 12 -0.84 -1.81 13.58
C GLU A 12 -1.55 -2.83 12.69
N GLN A 13 -0.77 -3.74 12.09
CA GLN A 13 -1.31 -4.84 11.29
C GLN A 13 -2.10 -5.80 12.16
N THR A 14 -3.38 -6.02 11.83
CA THR A 14 -4.24 -6.99 12.50
C THR A 14 -4.50 -8.25 11.69
N ASP A 15 -4.41 -8.18 10.35
CA ASP A 15 -4.52 -9.38 9.54
C ASP A 15 -3.18 -10.12 9.42
N PHE A 16 -3.13 -11.32 9.99
CA PHE A 16 -1.98 -12.23 9.90
C PHE A 16 -1.92 -12.98 8.56
N PHE A 17 -3.00 -12.92 7.78
CA PHE A 17 -3.13 -13.58 6.48
C PHE A 17 -3.05 -12.61 5.29
N LEU A 18 -2.83 -11.31 5.54
CA LEU A 18 -2.67 -10.30 4.50
C LEU A 18 -1.77 -10.81 3.38
N ASP A 19 -2.29 -10.85 2.17
CA ASP A 19 -1.65 -11.39 0.96
C ASP A 19 -1.93 -10.47 -0.22
N MET A 20 -1.30 -9.30 -0.20
CA MET A 20 -1.60 -8.23 -1.16
C MET A 20 -1.28 -8.62 -2.62
N ASN A 21 -0.25 -9.44 -2.84
CA ASN A 21 0.08 -9.94 -4.19
C ASN A 21 -0.71 -11.20 -4.58
N ASN A 22 -1.62 -11.67 -3.70
CA ASN A 22 -2.54 -12.79 -3.92
C ASN A 22 -1.82 -14.09 -4.35
N ASN A 23 -0.63 -14.35 -3.82
CA ASN A 23 0.17 -15.52 -4.18
C ASN A 23 -0.01 -16.73 -3.24
N HIS A 24 -0.91 -16.61 -2.27
CA HIS A 24 -1.23 -17.58 -1.20
C HIS A 24 -0.12 -17.75 -0.14
N ILE A 25 0.76 -16.76 0.00
CA ILE A 25 1.75 -16.66 1.05
C ILE A 25 1.49 -15.34 1.77
N PRO A 26 1.17 -15.35 3.09
CA PRO A 26 0.99 -14.11 3.83
C PRO A 26 2.23 -13.23 3.73
N ASP A 27 2.04 -11.92 3.58
CA ASP A 27 3.09 -10.92 3.38
C ASP A 27 4.21 -11.02 4.43
N ASN A 28 3.86 -11.28 5.69
CA ASN A 28 4.85 -11.42 6.76
C ASN A 28 5.78 -12.65 6.62
N MET A 29 5.46 -13.59 5.72
CA MET A 29 6.24 -14.76 5.36
C MET A 29 6.64 -14.78 3.87
N ASP A 30 6.19 -13.79 3.09
CA ASP A 30 6.46 -13.72 1.67
C ASP A 30 7.76 -12.96 1.41
N PHE A 31 8.77 -13.68 0.91
CA PHE A 31 10.05 -13.08 0.48
C PHE A 31 10.04 -12.70 -1.00
N THR A 32 8.91 -12.91 -1.67
CA THR A 32 8.66 -12.63 -3.07
C THR A 32 7.61 -11.54 -3.30
N ILE A 33 7.28 -10.77 -2.26
CA ILE A 33 6.47 -9.55 -2.40
C ILE A 33 7.12 -8.64 -3.44
N ASP A 34 6.27 -8.13 -4.34
CA ASP A 34 6.59 -7.37 -5.53
C ASP A 34 5.42 -6.39 -5.74
N PHE A 35 5.33 -5.35 -4.89
CA PHE A 35 4.14 -4.46 -4.87
C PHE A 35 3.98 -3.67 -6.16
N ASP A 36 5.09 -3.23 -6.75
CA ASP A 36 5.08 -2.52 -8.03
C ASP A 36 4.96 -3.47 -9.23
N ASN A 37 4.89 -4.78 -8.99
CA ASN A 37 4.67 -5.83 -9.99
C ASN A 37 5.70 -5.79 -11.14
N ASN A 38 6.93 -5.37 -10.88
CA ASN A 38 7.98 -5.26 -11.90
C ASN A 38 8.77 -6.57 -12.11
N GLY A 39 8.50 -7.60 -11.30
CA GLY A 39 9.13 -8.92 -11.35
C GLY A 39 10.40 -9.04 -10.50
N ILE A 40 10.73 -8.02 -9.71
CA ILE A 40 11.83 -7.99 -8.75
C ILE A 40 11.22 -7.93 -7.36
N PRO A 41 11.54 -8.85 -6.45
CA PRO A 41 11.03 -8.75 -5.09
C PRO A 41 11.47 -7.43 -4.43
N ASP A 42 10.57 -6.73 -3.74
CA ASP A 42 10.79 -5.40 -3.16
C ASP A 42 12.06 -5.35 -2.29
N SER A 43 12.34 -6.44 -1.56
CA SER A 43 13.55 -6.59 -0.73
C SER A 43 14.87 -6.48 -1.50
N HIS A 44 14.84 -6.65 -2.81
CA HIS A 44 15.95 -6.56 -3.75
C HIS A 44 15.76 -5.46 -4.79
N ASP A 45 14.65 -4.72 -4.74
CA ASP A 45 14.37 -3.69 -5.71
C ASP A 45 14.92 -2.32 -5.26
N LEU A 46 15.85 -1.81 -6.07
CA LEU A 46 16.46 -0.50 -5.86
C LEU A 46 15.73 0.62 -6.63
N PHE A 47 14.80 0.24 -7.52
CA PHE A 47 14.02 1.12 -8.37
C PHE A 47 12.52 0.96 -8.13
N PHE A 48 12.15 0.53 -6.93
CA PHE A 48 10.78 0.41 -6.48
C PHE A 48 10.03 1.71 -6.77
N ASP A 49 8.98 1.60 -7.58
CA ASP A 49 8.24 2.69 -8.23
C ASP A 49 6.76 2.29 -8.24
N MET A 50 6.06 2.57 -7.15
CA MET A 50 4.74 1.99 -6.88
C MET A 50 3.63 2.58 -7.76
N ASP A 51 3.73 3.86 -8.12
CA ASP A 51 2.79 4.54 -9.00
C ASP A 51 3.23 4.53 -10.48
N HIS A 52 4.37 3.93 -10.79
CA HIS A 52 4.91 3.73 -12.14
C HIS A 52 5.11 5.04 -12.92
N ASP A 53 5.43 6.14 -12.25
CA ASP A 53 5.69 7.43 -12.88
C ASP A 53 7.12 7.54 -13.47
N GLY A 54 7.99 6.59 -13.14
CA GLY A 54 9.38 6.50 -13.58
C GLY A 54 10.38 7.15 -12.62
N ILE A 55 9.94 7.62 -11.46
CA ILE A 55 10.75 8.12 -10.35
C ILE A 55 10.67 7.09 -9.21
N PRO A 56 11.79 6.50 -8.77
CA PRO A 56 11.75 5.57 -7.65
C PRO A 56 11.21 6.24 -6.38
N ASP A 57 10.29 5.59 -5.65
CA ASP A 57 9.59 6.10 -4.46
C ASP A 57 10.54 6.74 -3.44
N SER A 58 11.75 6.17 -3.30
CA SER A 58 12.80 6.69 -2.41
C SER A 58 13.24 8.14 -2.71
N HIS A 59 12.95 8.62 -3.91
CA HIS A 59 13.26 9.95 -4.43
C HIS A 59 12.03 10.66 -4.99
N ASP A 60 10.84 10.06 -4.87
CA ASP A 60 9.62 10.67 -5.33
C ASP A 60 8.92 11.45 -4.21
N ASP A 61 8.66 12.72 -4.51
CA ASP A 61 7.92 13.65 -3.65
C ASP A 61 6.47 13.84 -4.18
N PHE A 62 6.03 13.04 -5.16
CA PHE A 62 4.73 13.17 -5.82
C PHE A 62 4.05 11.82 -6.11
N ILE A 63 4.10 10.88 -5.17
CA ILE A 63 3.39 9.60 -5.33
C ILE A 63 1.88 9.83 -5.52
N ASP A 64 1.32 9.24 -6.57
CA ASP A 64 -0.09 9.36 -7.02
C ASP A 64 -0.63 7.97 -7.40
N LEU A 65 -0.91 7.12 -6.40
CA LEU A 65 -1.21 5.70 -6.61
C LEU A 65 -2.50 5.44 -7.39
N ASP A 66 -3.49 6.33 -7.28
CA ASP A 66 -4.76 6.23 -8.00
C ASP A 66 -4.75 6.99 -9.35
N HIS A 67 -3.62 7.62 -9.69
CA HIS A 67 -3.37 8.40 -10.91
C HIS A 67 -4.38 9.51 -11.16
N ASN A 68 -4.89 10.14 -10.11
CA ASN A 68 -5.89 11.20 -10.24
C ASN A 68 -5.27 12.62 -10.38
N GLY A 69 -3.95 12.73 -10.24
CA GLY A 69 -3.18 13.96 -10.37
C GLY A 69 -3.08 14.77 -9.07
N ILE A 70 -3.47 14.19 -7.94
CA ILE A 70 -3.33 14.73 -6.59
C ILE A 70 -2.37 13.79 -5.86
N HIS A 71 -1.25 14.31 -5.38
CA HIS A 71 -0.34 13.51 -4.54
C HIS A 71 -1.10 12.98 -3.32
N ASP A 72 -1.05 11.67 -3.11
CA ASP A 72 -1.66 10.90 -2.03
C ASP A 72 -1.63 11.59 -0.66
N HIS A 73 -0.51 12.20 -0.24
CA HIS A 73 -0.44 12.89 1.07
C HIS A 73 -1.41 14.09 1.21
N ASN A 74 -1.87 14.64 0.09
CA ASN A 74 -2.85 15.72 0.02
C ASN A 74 -4.22 15.24 -0.45
N ASP A 75 -4.35 13.97 -0.83
CA ASP A 75 -5.60 13.44 -1.31
C ASP A 75 -6.50 13.01 -0.16
N MET A 76 -7.61 13.73 0.01
CA MET A 76 -8.62 13.42 1.02
C MET A 76 -9.67 12.42 0.52
N PHE A 77 -9.57 12.01 -0.75
CA PHE A 77 -10.47 11.06 -1.41
C PHE A 77 -9.79 9.76 -1.81
N LEU A 78 -8.49 9.60 -1.50
CA LEU A 78 -7.79 8.33 -1.67
C LEU A 78 -8.56 7.23 -0.94
N ASP A 79 -8.81 6.14 -1.65
CA ASP A 79 -9.67 5.02 -1.28
C ASP A 79 -9.03 3.76 -1.86
N MET A 80 -8.00 3.25 -1.18
CA MET A 80 -7.08 2.26 -1.75
C MET A 80 -7.73 0.88 -1.89
N ASP A 81 -8.59 0.48 -0.95
CA ASP A 81 -9.32 -0.78 -1.03
C ASP A 81 -10.62 -0.67 -1.85
N HIS A 82 -10.96 0.54 -2.30
CA HIS A 82 -12.08 0.85 -3.18
C HIS A 82 -13.45 0.48 -2.57
N ASP A 83 -13.60 0.58 -1.25
CA ASP A 83 -14.85 0.29 -0.55
C ASP A 83 -15.84 1.49 -0.55
N GLY A 84 -15.39 2.67 -0.98
CA GLY A 84 -16.14 3.91 -1.05
C GLY A 84 -16.01 4.80 0.18
N ILE A 85 -15.13 4.47 1.12
CA ILE A 85 -14.76 5.26 2.28
C ILE A 85 -13.31 5.75 2.09
N PRO A 86 -13.06 7.07 2.10
CA PRO A 86 -11.69 7.56 1.99
C PRO A 86 -10.82 7.05 3.13
N ASP A 87 -9.56 6.68 2.84
CA ASP A 87 -8.60 6.08 3.77
C ASP A 87 -8.48 6.87 5.08
N ILE A 88 -8.52 8.20 5.02
CA ILE A 88 -8.46 9.11 6.19
C ILE A 88 -9.65 8.95 7.16
N HIS A 89 -10.71 8.26 6.72
CA HIS A 89 -11.95 8.01 7.44
C HIS A 89 -12.26 6.52 7.54
N ASP A 90 -11.47 5.67 6.89
CA ASP A 90 -11.67 4.25 6.91
C ASP A 90 -11.06 3.62 8.16
N SER A 91 -11.86 2.79 8.84
CA SER A 91 -11.47 2.03 10.02
C SER A 91 -11.45 0.53 9.75
N PHE A 92 -11.76 0.11 8.53
CA PHE A 92 -11.82 -1.26 8.08
C PHE A 92 -11.16 -1.36 6.69
N VAL A 93 -9.84 -1.32 6.68
CA VAL A 93 -9.05 -1.41 5.44
C VAL A 93 -8.91 -2.88 5.05
N ASP A 94 -9.24 -3.24 3.81
CA ASP A 94 -9.19 -4.62 3.28
C ASP A 94 -8.55 -4.64 1.87
N LEU A 95 -7.23 -4.40 1.80
CA LEU A 95 -6.48 -4.20 0.55
C LEU A 95 -6.40 -5.47 -0.31
N ASP A 96 -6.40 -6.65 0.31
CA ASP A 96 -6.38 -7.94 -0.40
C ASP A 96 -7.79 -8.50 -0.66
N HIS A 97 -8.84 -7.76 -0.25
CA HIS A 97 -10.25 -8.09 -0.43
C HIS A 97 -10.64 -9.46 0.14
N ASN A 98 -10.00 -9.90 1.21
CA ASN A 98 -10.26 -11.18 1.86
C ASN A 98 -11.40 -11.10 2.91
N GLY A 99 -11.87 -9.89 3.23
CA GLY A 99 -12.95 -9.63 4.17
C GLY A 99 -12.53 -9.58 5.64
N VAL A 100 -11.22 -9.50 5.90
CA VAL A 100 -10.61 -9.28 7.21
C VAL A 100 -9.97 -7.89 7.21
N ASN A 101 -10.08 -7.17 8.32
CA ASN A 101 -9.41 -5.87 8.44
C ASN A 101 -7.90 -6.04 8.55
N ASP A 102 -7.17 -5.41 7.64
CA ASP A 102 -5.72 -5.44 7.53
C ASP A 102 -5.04 -4.81 8.75
N GLY A 103 -5.65 -3.75 9.31
CA GLY A 103 -5.08 -3.07 10.47
C GLY A 103 -5.92 -1.94 11.03
N VAL A 104 -5.39 -1.33 12.09
CA VAL A 104 -6.01 -0.19 12.78
C VAL A 104 -4.96 0.87 13.09
N VAL A 105 -5.37 2.13 13.11
CA VAL A 105 -4.55 3.25 13.59
C VAL A 105 -5.00 3.60 15.02
N GLU A 106 -4.08 3.55 16.00
CA GLU A 106 -4.33 4.00 17.39
C GLU A 106 -3.94 5.46 17.64
#